data_AF-A0A2X2V5I7-F1
#
_entry.id   AF-A0A2X2V5I7-F1
#
_cell.length_a   1.000
_cell.length_b   1.000
_cell.length_c   1.000
_cell.angle_alpha   90.00
_cell.angle_beta   90.00
_cell.angle_gamma   90.00
#
_symmetry.space_group_name_H-M   'P 1'
#
loop_
_entity.id
_entity.type
_entity.pdbx_description
1 polymer ?
#
loop_
_entity_poly.entity_id
_entity_poly.type
_entity_poly.pdbx_seq_one_letter_code
_entity_poly.pdbx_strand_id
1 'polypeptide(L)'
;MLNSSTLDLLLTVFSNFAVASSFLGVTLGLFDYLADLFRFDDSPKGRFKTALVTFLPPITGGLIWPNGFIYAIGFAGLAATVWAAIVPALLARASRKRFNSPHYRVWGGNAMIVLILCFGAANALIHILSSINLLPVYR
;
A
#
# COMPACT_ATOMS: atom_id res chain seq x y z
N MET A 1 27.74 -24.49 -20.03
CA MET A 1 27.74 -24.43 -18.56
C MET A 1 28.24 -23.08 -18.01
N LEU A 2 28.07 -21.97 -18.74
CA LEU A 2 28.56 -20.63 -18.35
C LEU A 2 27.43 -19.58 -18.29
N ASN A 3 26.23 -19.95 -17.84
CA ASN A 3 25.08 -19.03 -17.87
C ASN A 3 24.15 -19.13 -16.65
N SER A 4 24.63 -19.57 -15.49
CA SER A 4 23.88 -19.46 -14.23
C SER A 4 24.47 -18.37 -13.34
N SER A 5 25.76 -18.43 -13.00
CA SER A 5 26.38 -17.50 -12.05
C SER A 5 26.32 -16.03 -12.47
N THR A 6 26.50 -15.74 -13.76
CA THR A 6 26.40 -14.36 -14.29
C THR A 6 24.95 -13.86 -14.32
N LEU A 7 23.98 -14.73 -14.65
CA LEU A 7 22.56 -14.40 -14.59
C LEU A 7 22.10 -14.22 -13.14
N ASP A 8 22.53 -15.09 -12.22
CA ASP A 8 22.22 -15.00 -10.79
C ASP A 8 22.80 -13.71 -10.19
N LEU A 9 24.04 -13.36 -10.52
CA LEU A 9 24.66 -12.10 -10.11
C LEU A 9 23.87 -10.90 -10.67
N LEU A 10 23.56 -10.92 -11.96
CA LEU A 10 22.85 -9.81 -12.62
C LEU A 10 21.43 -9.64 -12.08
N LEU A 11 20.71 -10.74 -11.84
CA LEU A 11 19.39 -10.74 -11.21
C LEU A 11 19.47 -10.27 -9.75
N THR A 12 20.49 -10.69 -9.00
CA THR A 12 20.68 -10.26 -7.61
C THR A 12 20.95 -8.75 -7.55
N VAL A 13 21.84 -8.25 -8.40
CA VAL A 13 22.16 -6.82 -8.48
C VAL A 13 20.93 -6.03 -8.93
N PHE A 14 20.26 -6.45 -10.00
CA PHE A 14 19.04 -5.80 -10.48
C PHE A 14 17.95 -5.78 -9.42
N SER A 15 17.71 -6.90 -8.74
CA SER A 15 16.69 -7.01 -7.70
C SER A 15 17.02 -6.11 -6.51
N ASN A 16 18.29 -6.05 -6.08
CA ASN A 16 18.72 -5.11 -5.04
C ASN A 16 18.52 -3.65 -5.45
N PHE A 17 18.86 -3.27 -6.69
CA PHE A 17 18.62 -1.91 -7.18
C PHE A 17 17.11 -1.60 -7.32
N ALA A 18 16.30 -2.55 -7.78
CA ALA A 18 14.85 -2.40 -7.90
C ALA A 18 14.20 -2.23 -6.52
N VAL A 19 14.60 -3.04 -5.54
CA VAL A 19 14.12 -2.92 -4.15
C VAL A 19 14.59 -1.60 -3.54
N ALA A 20 15.86 -1.22 -3.71
CA ALA A 20 16.38 0.03 -3.18
C ALA A 20 15.67 1.26 -3.77
N SER A 21 15.49 1.31 -5.09
CA SER A 21 14.80 2.42 -5.78
C SER A 21 13.32 2.51 -5.40
N SER A 22 12.62 1.38 -5.31
CA SER A 22 11.22 1.34 -4.84
C SER A 22 11.10 1.83 -3.40
N PHE A 23 11.98 1.34 -2.51
CA PHE A 23 12.00 1.74 -1.11
C PHE A 23 12.30 3.23 -0.94
N LEU A 24 13.29 3.75 -1.69
CA LEU A 24 13.63 5.18 -1.68
C LEU A 24 12.45 6.03 -2.15
N GLY A 25 11.77 5.65 -3.23
CA GLY A 25 10.60 6.37 -3.73
C GLY A 25 9.47 6.45 -2.71
N VAL A 26 9.12 5.31 -2.08
CA VAL A 26 8.07 5.26 -1.05
C VAL A 26 8.48 6.04 0.20
N THR A 27 9.73 5.93 0.62
CA THR A 27 10.25 6.63 1.80
C THR A 27 10.25 8.14 1.60
N LEU A 28 10.70 8.63 0.44
CA LEU A 28 10.66 10.07 0.12
C LEU A 28 9.23 10.59 0.13
N GLY A 29 8.28 9.85 -0.46
CA GLY A 29 6.86 10.22 -0.40
C GLY A 29 6.30 10.26 1.02
N LEU A 30 6.64 9.27 1.86
CA LEU A 30 6.23 9.25 3.27
C LEU A 30 6.92 10.37 4.08
N PHE A 31 8.17 10.65 3.79
CA PHE A 31 8.94 11.73 4.39
C PHE A 31 8.31 13.09 4.12
N ASP A 32 7.99 13.38 2.86
CA ASP A 32 7.35 14.64 2.47
C ASP A 32 5.94 14.73 3.06
N TYR A 33 5.15 13.65 3.02
CA TYR A 33 3.83 13.60 3.64
C TYR A 33 3.85 13.89 5.15
N LEU A 34 4.82 13.31 5.88
CA LEU A 34 4.95 13.55 7.33
C LEU A 34 5.49 14.96 7.62
N ALA A 35 6.40 15.49 6.80
CA ALA A 35 6.88 16.86 6.93
C ALA A 35 5.70 17.86 6.81
N ASP A 36 4.84 17.66 5.83
CA ASP A 36 3.63 18.46 5.61
C ASP A 36 2.61 18.28 6.75
N LEU A 37 2.37 17.03 7.17
CA LEU A 37 1.37 16.72 8.21
C LEU A 37 1.73 17.33 9.56
N PHE A 38 3.00 17.29 9.94
CA PHE A 38 3.49 17.86 11.21
C PHE A 38 3.91 19.33 11.09
N ARG A 39 3.85 19.91 9.87
CA ARG A 39 4.31 21.28 9.57
C ARG A 39 5.74 21.52 10.06
N PHE A 40 6.63 20.55 9.86
CA PHE A 40 8.02 20.72 10.25
C PHE A 40 8.69 21.76 9.35
N ASP A 41 9.42 22.69 9.95
CA ASP A 41 10.18 23.72 9.23
C ASP A 41 11.17 23.09 8.24
N ASP A 42 11.34 23.70 7.05
CA ASP A 42 12.25 23.28 5.97
C ASP A 42 13.75 23.29 6.33
N SER A 43 14.07 23.50 7.61
CA SER A 43 15.44 23.46 8.12
C SER A 43 16.03 22.04 8.05
N PRO A 44 17.33 21.88 7.75
CA PRO A 44 18.00 20.57 7.76
C PRO A 44 17.84 19.80 9.08
N LYS A 45 17.66 20.51 10.20
CA LYS A 45 17.34 19.91 11.51
C LYS A 45 15.89 19.42 11.60
N GLY A 46 14.94 20.10 10.95
CA GLY A 46 13.54 19.67 10.84
C GLY A 46 13.40 18.42 9.99
N ARG A 47 14.09 18.40 8.83
CA ARG A 47 14.17 17.22 7.96
C ARG A 47 14.77 16.00 8.67
N PHE A 48 15.83 16.17 9.46
CA PHE A 48 16.38 15.05 10.23
C PHE A 48 15.41 14.49 11.28
N LYS A 49 14.61 15.35 11.93
CA LYS A 49 13.54 14.91 12.84
C LYS A 49 12.45 14.14 12.11
N THR A 50 12.03 14.61 10.93
CA THR A 50 11.06 13.89 10.10
C THR A 50 11.61 12.53 9.70
N ALA A 51 12.87 12.44 9.25
CA ALA A 51 13.49 11.17 8.89
C ALA A 51 13.53 10.19 10.07
N LEU A 52 13.88 10.67 11.28
CA LEU A 52 13.82 9.85 12.48
C LEU A 52 12.41 9.33 12.73
N VAL A 53 11.38 10.18 12.66
CA VAL A 53 9.98 9.76 12.86
C VAL A 53 9.51 8.81 11.74
N THR A 54 10.00 8.95 10.52
CA THR A 54 9.68 8.05 9.40
C THR A 54 10.29 6.66 9.58
N PHE A 55 11.52 6.57 10.07
CA PHE A 55 12.28 5.31 10.12
C PHE A 55 12.28 4.62 11.49
N LEU A 56 12.20 5.36 12.62
CA LEU A 56 12.20 4.75 13.96
C LEU A 56 11.04 3.77 14.15
N PRO A 57 9.78 4.13 13.85
CA PRO A 57 8.65 3.25 14.13
C PRO A 57 8.73 1.94 13.33
N PRO A 58 9.03 1.95 12.01
CA PRO A 58 9.25 0.72 11.26
C PRO A 58 10.41 -0.13 11.80
N ILE A 59 11.55 0.49 12.13
CA ILE A 59 12.74 -0.23 12.63
C ILE A 59 12.48 -0.86 13.98
N THR A 60 11.90 -0.10 14.92
CA THR A 60 11.56 -0.59 16.27
C THR A 60 10.47 -1.66 16.22
N GLY A 61 9.44 -1.48 15.39
CA GLY A 61 8.40 -2.49 15.17
C GLY A 61 8.96 -3.80 14.58
N GLY A 62 9.88 -3.71 13.61
CA GLY A 62 10.56 -4.87 13.04
C GLY A 62 11.50 -5.58 14.02
N LEU A 63 12.14 -4.84 14.92
CA LEU A 63 13.04 -5.42 15.93
C LEU A 63 12.27 -6.13 17.06
N ILE A 64 11.11 -5.60 17.46
CA ILE A 64 10.29 -6.16 18.56
C ILE A 64 9.42 -7.33 18.06
N TRP A 65 8.90 -7.26 16.83
CA TRP A 65 8.06 -8.30 16.24
C TRP A 65 8.62 -8.78 14.89
N PRO A 66 9.46 -9.83 14.87
CA PRO A 66 9.98 -10.40 13.61
C PRO A 66 8.89 -10.96 12.69
N ASN A 67 7.74 -11.41 13.23
CA ASN A 67 6.56 -11.82 12.45
C ASN A 67 5.61 -10.63 12.14
N GLY A 68 5.90 -9.44 12.63
CA GLY A 68 5.05 -8.25 12.50
C GLY A 68 4.89 -7.77 11.06
N PHE A 69 5.85 -8.08 10.19
CA PHE A 69 5.79 -7.71 8.77
C PHE A 69 4.55 -8.27 8.05
N ILE A 70 4.18 -9.53 8.34
CA ILE A 70 3.01 -10.18 7.70
C ILE A 70 1.71 -9.49 8.13
N TYR A 71 1.60 -9.14 9.41
CA TYR A 71 0.44 -8.40 9.92
C TYR A 71 0.39 -6.97 9.35
N ALA A 72 1.54 -6.30 9.29
CA ALA A 72 1.65 -4.94 8.75
C ALA A 72 1.29 -4.88 7.27
N ILE A 73 1.78 -5.81 6.44
CA ILE A 73 1.44 -5.85 5.00
C ILE A 73 -0.03 -6.21 4.77
N GLY A 74 -0.60 -7.09 5.61
CA GLY A 74 -2.03 -7.39 5.58
C GLY A 74 -2.90 -6.17 5.89
N PHE A 75 -2.54 -5.40 6.93
CA PHE A 75 -3.24 -4.15 7.26
C PHE A 75 -3.06 -3.08 6.18
N ALA A 76 -1.85 -2.95 5.61
CA ALA A 76 -1.58 -2.04 4.50
C ALA A 76 -2.43 -2.39 3.26
N GLY A 77 -2.59 -3.68 2.94
CA GLY A 77 -3.47 -4.15 1.87
C GLY A 77 -4.95 -3.81 2.11
N LEU A 78 -5.41 -3.88 3.35
CA LEU A 78 -6.77 -3.46 3.73
C LEU A 78 -6.95 -1.95 3.55
N ALA A 79 -6.00 -1.14 4.02
CA ALA A 79 -6.01 0.31 3.81
C ALA A 79 -5.97 0.66 2.31
N ALA A 80 -5.16 -0.05 1.52
CA ALA A 80 -5.10 0.10 0.07
C ALA A 80 -6.45 -0.26 -0.59
N THR A 81 -7.16 -1.28 -0.13
CA THR A 81 -8.49 -1.64 -0.63
C THR A 81 -9.51 -0.52 -0.37
N VAL A 82 -9.47 0.09 0.81
CA VAL A 82 -10.33 1.24 1.12
C VAL A 82 -10.04 2.40 0.16
N TRP A 83 -8.77 2.77 0.01
CA TRP A 83 -8.38 3.93 -0.81
C TRP A 83 -8.46 3.70 -2.32
N ALA A 84 -8.17 2.49 -2.80
CA ALA A 84 -8.10 2.19 -4.24
C ALA A 84 -9.41 1.60 -4.79
N ALA A 85 -10.21 0.92 -3.97
CA ALA A 85 -11.48 0.33 -4.42
C ALA A 85 -12.70 1.12 -3.91
N ILE A 86 -12.78 1.41 -2.61
CA ILE A 86 -13.99 2.00 -2.00
C ILE A 86 -14.08 3.51 -2.28
N VAL A 87 -13.00 4.26 -2.06
CA VAL A 87 -13.00 5.71 -2.25
C VAL A 87 -13.32 6.11 -3.70
N PRO A 88 -12.73 5.51 -4.75
CA PRO A 88 -13.04 5.85 -6.14
C PRO A 88 -14.47 5.47 -6.52
N ALA A 89 -14.98 4.35 -6.00
CA ALA A 89 -16.38 3.94 -6.15
C ALA A 89 -17.36 4.98 -5.58
N LEU A 90 -17.10 5.47 -4.37
CA LEU A 90 -17.92 6.49 -3.72
C LEU A 90 -17.78 7.85 -4.41
N LEU A 91 -16.57 8.25 -4.80
CA LEU A 91 -16.32 9.49 -5.56
C LEU A 91 -17.00 9.46 -6.92
N ALA A 92 -16.97 8.33 -7.65
CA ALA A 92 -17.70 8.18 -8.90
C ALA A 92 -19.22 8.33 -8.69
N ARG A 93 -19.77 7.76 -7.62
CA ARG A 93 -21.19 7.91 -7.27
C ARG A 93 -21.55 9.35 -6.87
N ALA A 94 -20.71 10.00 -6.06
CA ALA A 94 -20.92 11.39 -5.63
C ALA A 94 -20.78 12.39 -6.79
N SER A 95 -19.80 12.18 -7.68
CA SER A 95 -19.60 12.97 -8.90
C SER A 95 -20.81 12.87 -9.82
N ARG A 96 -21.35 11.66 -10.05
CA ARG A 96 -22.59 11.45 -10.84
C ARG A 96 -23.82 12.14 -10.25
N LYS A 97 -23.90 12.28 -8.92
CA LYS A 97 -25.02 12.94 -8.23
C LYS A 97 -24.90 14.47 -8.26
N ARG A 98 -23.67 15.00 -8.27
CA ARG A 98 -23.39 16.44 -8.19
C ARG A 98 -23.24 17.11 -9.56
N PHE A 99 -22.68 16.41 -10.54
CA PHE A 99 -22.53 16.89 -11.91
C PHE A 99 -23.39 15.99 -12.81
N ASN A 100 -24.53 16.52 -13.25
CA ASN A 100 -25.49 15.78 -14.06
C ASN A 100 -24.85 15.38 -15.40
N SER A 101 -24.33 14.15 -15.47
CA SER A 101 -23.83 13.38 -16.63
C SER A 101 -22.95 14.11 -17.68
N PRO A 102 -21.62 13.92 -17.69
CA PRO A 102 -20.86 14.04 -18.93
C PRO A 102 -21.14 12.82 -19.82
N HIS A 103 -21.14 13.07 -21.13
CA HIS A 103 -21.49 12.21 -22.26
C HIS A 103 -20.81 10.82 -22.35
N TYR A 104 -19.94 10.44 -21.40
CA TYR A 104 -19.21 9.17 -21.39
C TYR A 104 -19.58 8.32 -20.17
N ARG A 105 -20.41 7.30 -20.40
CA ARG A 105 -20.74 6.26 -19.42
C ARG A 105 -19.88 5.03 -19.69
N VAL A 106 -19.04 4.66 -18.72
CA VAL A 106 -18.34 3.36 -18.74
C VAL A 106 -19.40 2.24 -18.71
N TRP A 107 -19.30 1.28 -19.65
CA TRP A 107 -20.22 0.14 -19.72
C TRP A 107 -20.13 -0.65 -18.40
N GLY A 108 -21.24 -0.73 -17.66
CA GLY A 108 -21.29 -1.34 -16.31
C GLY A 108 -22.03 -0.55 -15.22
N GLY A 109 -22.30 0.75 -15.43
CA GLY A 109 -23.25 1.53 -14.62
C GLY A 109 -22.96 1.56 -13.12
N ASN A 110 -23.97 1.28 -12.29
CA ASN A 110 -23.84 1.11 -10.83
C ASN A 110 -23.53 -0.33 -10.43
N ALA A 111 -23.82 -1.31 -11.29
CA ALA A 111 -23.59 -2.73 -11.00
C ALA A 111 -22.10 -3.06 -10.87
N MET A 112 -21.25 -2.49 -11.72
CA MET A 112 -19.79 -2.67 -11.63
C MET A 112 -19.20 -2.07 -10.35
N ILE A 113 -19.75 -0.96 -9.86
CA ILE A 113 -19.35 -0.32 -8.60
C ILE A 113 -19.72 -1.23 -7.41
N VAL A 114 -20.93 -1.81 -7.42
CA VAL A 114 -21.36 -2.77 -6.40
C VAL A 114 -20.51 -4.04 -6.45
N LEU A 115 -20.14 -4.52 -7.63
CA LEU A 115 -19.28 -5.71 -7.79
C LEU A 115 -17.88 -5.46 -7.22
N ILE A 116 -17.26 -4.30 -7.50
CA ILE A 116 -15.96 -3.92 -6.92
C ILE A 116 -16.05 -3.79 -5.39
N LEU A 117 -17.15 -3.21 -4.88
CA LEU A 117 -17.39 -3.12 -3.43
C LEU A 117 -17.57 -4.49 -2.78
N CYS A 118 -18.37 -5.37 -3.39
CA CYS A 118 -18.54 -6.75 -2.92
C CYS A 118 -17.23 -7.53 -2.99
N PHE A 119 -16.44 -7.34 -4.04
CA PHE A 119 -15.12 -7.97 -4.18
C PHE A 119 -14.15 -7.46 -3.12
N GLY A 120 -14.08 -6.15 -2.88
CA GLY A 120 -13.26 -5.57 -1.82
C GLY A 120 -13.70 -6.01 -0.41
N ALA A 121 -15.01 -6.07 -0.17
CA ALA A 121 -15.57 -6.57 1.09
C ALA A 121 -15.31 -8.06 1.28
N ALA A 122 -15.43 -8.88 0.24
CA ALA A 122 -15.10 -10.30 0.27
C ALA A 122 -13.61 -10.51 0.53
N ASN A 123 -12.74 -9.73 -0.11
CA ASN A 123 -11.30 -9.82 0.09
C ASN A 123 -10.91 -9.41 1.52
N ALA A 124 -11.49 -8.33 2.04
CA ALA A 124 -11.33 -7.93 3.44
C ALA A 124 -11.85 -8.99 4.41
N LEU A 125 -13.00 -9.61 4.12
CA LEU A 125 -13.59 -10.68 4.92
C LEU A 125 -12.67 -11.91 4.93
N ILE A 126 -12.14 -12.33 3.77
CA ILE A 126 -11.20 -13.45 3.65
C ILE A 126 -9.90 -13.15 4.39
N HIS A 127 -9.37 -11.92 4.28
CA HIS A 127 -8.16 -11.51 4.99
C HIS A 127 -8.35 -11.54 6.51
N ILE A 128 -9.49 -11.04 6.98
CA ILE A 128 -9.86 -11.08 8.39
C ILE A 128 -10.01 -12.54 8.83
N LEU A 129 -10.76 -13.36 8.08
CA LEU A 129 -11.03 -14.77 8.39
C LEU A 129 -9.75 -15.64 8.40
N SER A 130 -8.79 -15.33 7.51
CA SER A 130 -7.45 -15.91 7.50
C SER A 130 -6.62 -15.47 8.71
N SER A 131 -6.74 -14.21 9.13
CA SER A 131 -6.07 -13.68 10.32
C SER A 131 -6.58 -14.29 11.63
N ILE A 132 -7.81 -14.83 11.67
CA ILE A 132 -8.40 -15.49 12.85
C ILE A 132 -8.20 -17.03 12.89
N ASN A 133 -7.34 -17.61 12.04
CA ASN A 133 -7.02 -19.05 12.06
C ASN A 133 -8.23 -20.00 11.88
N LEU A 134 -9.33 -19.57 11.24
CA LEU A 134 -10.53 -20.41 11.05
C LEU A 134 -10.57 -21.18 9.72
N LEU A 135 -9.56 -21.03 8.87
CA LEU A 135 -9.37 -21.83 7.65
C LEU A 135 -8.07 -22.63 7.75
N PRO A 136 -8.09 -23.94 7.43
CA PRO A 136 -6.93 -24.81 7.58
C PRO A 136 -5.83 -24.34 6.65
N VAL A 137 -4.77 -23.79 7.26
CA VAL A 137 -3.51 -23.51 6.58
C VAL A 137 -2.89 -24.87 6.27
N TYR A 138 -2.89 -25.27 5.00
CA TYR A 138 -2.09 -26.41 4.55
C TYR A 138 -0.63 -26.09 4.91
N ARG A 139 -0.06 -26.87 5.84
CA ARG A 139 1.39 -26.93 6.06
C ARG A 139 2.07 -27.63 4.90
#